data_AF-A0A4T0UKK2-F1
#
_entry.id   AF-A0A4T0UKK2-F1
#
_cell.length_a   1.000
_cell.length_b   1.000
_cell.length_c   1.000
_cell.angle_alpha   90.00
_cell.angle_beta   90.00
_cell.angle_gamma   90.00
#
_symmetry.space_group_name_H-M   'P 1'
#
loop_
_entity.id
_entity.type
_entity.pdbx_description
1 polymer ?
#
loop_
_entity_poly.entity_id
_entity_poly.type
_entity_poly.pdbx_seq_one_letter_code
_entity_poly.pdbx_strand_id
1 'polypeptide(L)' 'MSEVPAPPQTGIEEVDAALTEVAELAGRPVSEHAEVFESAHAVLRATLDGRPPADAPSTPA' A
#
# COMPACT_ATOMS: atom_id res chain seq x y z
N MET A 1 22.41 -8.37 12.03
CA MET A 1 21.25 -7.67 11.44
C MET A 1 20.38 -8.75 10.85
N SER A 2 19.14 -8.91 11.32
CA SER A 2 18.23 -9.89 10.73
C SER A 2 17.81 -9.35 9.36
N GLU A 3 18.14 -10.08 8.31
CA GLU A 3 17.62 -9.81 6.97
C GLU A 3 16.11 -10.06 7.03
N VAL A 4 15.32 -8.99 6.84
CA VAL A 4 13.87 -9.14 6.67
C VAL A 4 13.69 -9.66 5.24
N PRO A 5 13.15 -10.88 5.05
CA PRO A 5 12.94 -11.40 3.71
C PRO A 5 12.01 -10.45 2.95
N ALA A 6 12.35 -10.19 1.68
CA ALA A 6 11.51 -9.37 0.82
C ALA A 6 10.09 -9.96 0.78
N PRO A 7 9.05 -9.11 0.80
CA PRO A 7 7.67 -9.60 0.72
C PRO A 7 7.48 -10.39 -0.59
N PRO A 8 6.75 -11.51 -0.56
CA PRO A 8 6.47 -12.27 -1.77
C PRO A 8 5.69 -11.41 -2.76
N GLN A 9 6.13 -11.39 -4.03
CA GLN A 9 5.41 -10.72 -5.10
C GLN A 9 4.10 -11.46 -5.38
N THR A 10 3.01 -10.71 -5.39
CA THR A 10 1.65 -11.21 -5.62
C THR A 10 1.32 -11.33 -7.10
N GLY A 11 2.07 -10.62 -7.96
CA GLY A 11 1.81 -10.52 -9.39
C GLY A 11 0.72 -9.49 -9.74
N ILE A 12 0.23 -8.75 -8.75
CA ILE A 12 -0.70 -7.63 -8.92
C ILE A 12 0.11 -6.35 -8.69
N GLU A 13 0.27 -5.56 -9.75
CA GLU A 13 1.17 -4.40 -9.77
C GLU A 13 0.87 -3.41 -8.63
N GLU A 14 -0.41 -3.11 -8.39
CA GLU A 14 -0.82 -2.16 -7.35
C GLU A 14 -0.52 -2.68 -5.95
N VAL A 15 -0.67 -3.98 -5.73
CA VAL A 15 -0.37 -4.63 -4.44
C VAL A 15 1.14 -4.68 -4.21
N ASP A 16 1.90 -5.03 -5.24
CA ASP A 16 3.36 -5.13 -5.15
C ASP A 16 3.99 -3.75 -4.92
N ALA A 17 3.42 -2.68 -5.51
CA ALA A 17 3.81 -1.30 -5.22
C ALA A 17 3.53 -0.91 -3.77
N ALA A 18 2.31 -1.17 -3.27
CA ALA A 18 1.94 -0.86 -1.89
C ALA A 18 2.82 -1.62 -0.86
N LEU A 19 3.17 -2.87 -1.12
CA LEU A 19 4.07 -3.65 -0.27
C LEU A 19 5.50 -3.11 -0.29
N THR A 20 5.95 -2.56 -1.43
CA THR A 20 7.25 -1.89 -1.54
C THR A 20 7.29 -0.63 -0.70
N GLU A 21 6.26 0.23 -0.76
CA GLU A 21 6.18 1.44 0.07
C GLU A 21 6.21 1.12 1.58
N VAL A 22 5.53 0.05 1.99
CA VAL A 22 5.55 -0.43 3.38
C VAL A 22 6.95 -0.92 3.79
N ALA A 23 7.68 -1.60 2.90
CA ALA A 23 9.03 -2.07 3.19
C ALA A 23 10.03 -0.91 3.39
N GLU A 24 9.88 0.17 2.64
CA GLU A 24 10.73 1.36 2.73
C GLU A 24 10.46 2.20 4.00
N LEU A 25 9.31 2.00 4.64
CA LEU A 25 8.86 2.76 5.80
C LEU A 25 9.80 2.67 7.00
N ALA A 26 10.57 1.57 7.12
CA ALA A 26 11.58 1.39 8.15
C ALA A 26 12.67 2.49 8.13
N GLY A 27 12.89 3.13 6.98
CA GLY A 27 13.82 4.25 6.82
C GLY A 27 13.21 5.64 7.03
N ARG A 28 11.89 5.73 7.27
CA ARG A 28 11.13 6.99 7.34
C ARG A 28 10.76 7.36 8.79
N PRO A 29 10.53 8.65 9.08
CA PRO A 29 10.02 9.09 10.37
C PRO A 29 8.69 8.43 10.75
N VAL A 30 8.54 8.04 12.02
CA VAL A 30 7.33 7.38 12.55
C VAL A 30 6.05 8.19 12.30
N SER A 31 6.15 9.53 12.26
CA SER A 31 5.02 10.41 11.95
C SER A 31 4.40 10.17 10.57
N GLU A 32 5.18 9.64 9.62
CA GLU A 32 4.73 9.34 8.25
C GLU A 32 4.17 7.92 8.13
N HIS A 33 4.34 7.07 9.14
CA HIS A 33 4.00 5.65 9.04
C HIS A 33 2.51 5.41 8.88
N ALA A 34 1.70 6.16 9.65
CA ALA A 34 0.26 6.01 9.61
C ALA A 34 -0.30 6.28 8.20
N GLU A 35 0.12 7.36 7.55
CA GLU A 35 -0.37 7.72 6.22
C GLU A 35 -0.05 6.64 5.18
N VAL A 36 1.16 6.10 5.21
CA VAL A 36 1.58 5.02 4.29
C VAL A 36 0.82 3.73 4.54
N PHE A 37 0.64 3.34 5.81
CA PHE A 37 -0.13 2.13 6.15
C PHE A 37 -1.60 2.25 5.73
N GLU A 38 -2.23 3.41 5.95
CA GLU A 38 -3.61 3.64 5.53
C GLU A 38 -3.76 3.60 4.01
N SER A 39 -2.83 4.21 3.26
CA SER A 39 -2.79 4.13 1.80
C SER A 39 -2.66 2.68 1.32
N ALA A 40 -1.71 1.92 1.87
CA ALA A 40 -1.51 0.53 1.52
C ALA A 40 -2.76 -0.32 1.83
N HIS A 41 -3.41 -0.10 2.98
CA HIS A 41 -4.68 -0.76 3.30
C HIS A 41 -5.79 -0.43 2.31
N ALA A 42 -5.91 0.83 1.87
CA ALA A 42 -6.91 1.25 0.90
C ALA A 42 -6.71 0.55 -0.45
N VAL A 43 -5.47 0.45 -0.93
CA VAL A 43 -5.11 -0.27 -2.16
C VAL A 43 -5.46 -1.75 -2.04
N LEU A 44 -5.00 -2.41 -0.98
CA LEU A 44 -5.28 -3.83 -0.74
C LEU A 44 -6.79 -4.10 -0.69
N ARG A 45 -7.55 -3.22 -0.04
CA ARG A 45 -9.01 -3.35 0.04
C ARG A 45 -9.65 -3.19 -1.34
N ALA A 46 -9.25 -2.19 -2.11
CA ALA A 46 -9.78 -1.96 -3.45
C ALA A 46 -9.53 -3.17 -4.37
N THR A 47 -8.31 -3.71 -4.35
CA THR A 47 -7.94 -4.91 -5.12
C THR A 47 -8.80 -6.12 -4.72
N LEU A 48 -8.98 -6.37 -3.41
CA LEU A 48 -9.81 -7.47 -2.93
C LEU A 48 -11.29 -7.32 -3.28
N ASP A 49 -11.78 -6.08 -3.32
CA ASP A 49 -13.15 -5.76 -3.73
C ASP A 49 -13.32 -5.79 -5.27
N GLY A 50 -12.25 -6.04 -6.04
CA GLY A 50 -12.24 -6.01 -7.51
C GLY A 50 -12.47 -4.64 -8.11
N ARG A 51 -12.22 -3.57 -7.33
CA ARG A 51 -12.39 -2.17 -7.72
C ARG A 51 -11.01 -1.60 -8.10
N PRO A 52 -10.88 -0.82 -9.19
CA PRO A 52 -9.66 -0.06 -9.41
C PRO A 52 -9.37 0.84 -8.20
N PRO A 53 -8.10 0.99 -7.75
CA PRO A 53 -7.76 1.82 -6.61
C PRO A 53 -8.37 3.21 -6.81
N ALA A 54 -9.15 3.64 -5.82
CA ALA A 54 -10.04 4.79 -5.97
C ALA A 54 -9.24 6.09 -5.95
N ASP A 55 -8.78 6.52 -7.12
CA ASP A 55 -8.36 7.89 -7.37
C ASP A 55 -9.44 8.57 -8.23
N ALA A 56 -10.59 8.85 -7.62
CA ALA A 56 -11.61 9.70 -8.23
C ALA A 56 -12.37 10.46 -7.12
N PRO A 57 -12.40 11.81 -7.15
CA PRO A 57 -13.23 12.56 -6.24
C PRO A 57 -14.69 12.18 -6.48
N SER A 58 -15.36 11.71 -5.42
CA SER A 58 -16.82 11.61 -5.38
C SER A 58 -17.40 12.98 -5.73
N THR A 59 -17.85 13.14 -6.97
CA THR A 59 -18.67 14.28 -7.36
C THR A 59 -20.10 13.96 -6.93
N PRO A 60 -20.67 14.63 -5.92
CA PRO A 60 -22.09 14.46 -5.61
C PRO A 60 -22.94 15.04 -6.76
N ALA A 61 -24.01 14.31 -7.10
CA ALA A 61 -25.04 14.72 -8.07
C ALA A 61 -25.98 15.80 -7.49
#